data_AF-A0A9E3R1E9-F1
#
_entry.id   AF-A0A9E3R1E9-F1
#
_cell.length_a   1.000
_cell.length_b   1.000
_cell.length_c   1.000
_cell.angle_alpha   90.00
_cell.angle_beta   90.00
_cell.angle_gamma   90.00
#
_symmetry.space_group_name_H-M   'P 1'
#
loop_
_entity.id
_entity.type
_entity.pdbx_description
1 polymer ?
#
loop_
_entity_poly.entity_id
_entity_poly.type
_entity_poly.pdbx_seq_one_letter_code
_entity_poly.pdbx_strand_id
1 'polypeptide(L)'
;MASRPSSRSERAPLLRGWALWPQVLVRGAGFSFAWLDEVVTREGTAALREVAKDLRFREAVTWQNRAAVSDGLDSLLRKSDGASDARTRKKELLVVRYLQRYCAKNDTIGFFGPVGWARWGDGGSTPSPRVVEARAVFPEPWMARELADAALATPAGQALGWVRVPGHVRIEGRVAISPTQRVALEADEARLLLEFQRSGPRRWKELRGSRLALARRLVELGLLRLSIPVGIGPRPLAALGKRGAAMARQVRALAEPGLAGKLEALERDFTAATAHAPARHAGQAYGGRGLVYEECRRAVSLELSEAMRAQVAAPLRLVLELARWFTFRVARTLEQLLRGQRGGVPLPVFWQATAPLFAGQSPPVLRGARRALREVCARLWASGPACAVEDAQRLVARLRAPHPGWPGARHHAPDLLWAAPSAEAMLAGAGPPVLGELHPGVTPFSTLSVLALAPDRRALERQW
;
A
#
# COMPACT_ATOMS: atom_id res chain seq x y z
N MET A 1 -38.86 9.33 23.60
CA MET A 1 -38.13 9.50 22.32
C MET A 1 -36.83 10.24 22.62
N ALA A 2 -35.74 9.51 22.87
CA ALA A 2 -34.42 10.12 23.06
C ALA A 2 -33.84 10.43 21.68
N SER A 3 -33.61 11.72 21.43
CA SER A 3 -32.93 12.23 20.24
C SER A 3 -31.57 11.56 20.07
N ARG A 4 -31.38 10.83 18.97
CA ARG A 4 -30.05 10.40 18.52
C ARG A 4 -29.15 11.65 18.46
N PRO A 5 -27.94 11.63 19.06
CA PRO A 5 -27.01 12.73 18.89
C PRO A 5 -26.70 12.86 17.39
N SER A 6 -26.95 14.04 16.81
CA SER A 6 -26.54 14.30 15.44
C SER A 6 -25.02 14.19 15.39
N SER A 7 -24.49 13.19 14.69
CA SER A 7 -23.07 13.06 14.44
C SER A 7 -22.65 14.23 13.54
N ARG A 8 -22.34 15.38 14.12
CA ARG A 8 -21.57 16.42 13.42
C ARG A 8 -20.26 15.76 13.03
N SER A 9 -20.09 15.53 11.74
CA SER A 9 -18.86 15.06 11.13
C SER A 9 -17.69 15.89 11.65
N GLU A 10 -16.73 15.30 12.38
CA GLU A 10 -15.52 15.99 12.88
C GLU A 10 -14.58 16.48 11.75
N ARG A 11 -14.98 16.28 10.48
CA ARG A 11 -14.22 16.67 9.29
C ARG A 11 -14.09 18.19 9.17
N ALA A 12 -12.90 18.64 8.83
CA ALA A 12 -12.63 20.06 8.59
C ALA A 12 -13.29 20.49 7.25
N PRO A 13 -14.08 21.58 7.22
CA PRO A 13 -14.65 22.07 5.98
C PRO A 13 -13.55 22.56 5.02
N LEU A 14 -13.68 22.26 3.73
CA LEU A 14 -12.86 22.85 2.68
C LEU A 14 -13.67 23.97 2.01
N LEU A 15 -14.47 23.63 0.99
CA LEU A 15 -15.45 24.50 0.32
C LEU A 15 -16.53 23.66 -0.38
N ARG A 16 -17.74 24.22 -0.52
CA ARG A 16 -18.85 23.73 -1.39
C ARG A 16 -18.99 22.18 -1.45
N GLY A 17 -19.37 21.57 -0.33
CA GLY A 17 -19.64 20.13 -0.28
C GLY A 17 -18.39 19.23 -0.25
N TRP A 18 -17.21 19.82 -0.08
CA TRP A 18 -15.96 19.10 0.22
C TRP A 18 -15.54 19.34 1.66
N ALA A 19 -15.01 18.30 2.28
CA ALA A 19 -14.41 18.33 3.60
C ALA A 19 -13.13 17.51 3.60
N LEU A 20 -12.19 17.89 4.46
CA LEU A 20 -10.95 17.20 4.71
C LEU A 20 -11.11 16.24 5.89
N TRP A 21 -10.34 15.17 5.89
CA TRP A 21 -10.22 14.33 7.07
C TRP A 21 -9.63 15.14 8.23
N PRO A 22 -10.05 14.91 9.48
CA PRO A 22 -9.50 15.61 10.64
C PRO A 22 -8.01 15.33 10.81
N GLN A 23 -7.58 14.12 10.40
CA GLN A 23 -6.20 13.67 10.39
C GLN A 23 -5.60 13.80 8.99
N VAL A 24 -4.33 14.21 8.95
CA VAL A 24 -3.54 14.38 7.73
C VAL A 24 -2.28 13.53 7.85
N LEU A 25 -1.95 12.82 6.76
CA LEU A 25 -0.71 12.06 6.68
C LEU A 25 0.43 12.98 6.28
N VAL A 26 1.54 12.88 6.99
CA VAL A 26 2.77 13.61 6.71
C VAL A 26 3.80 12.59 6.24
N ARG A 27 4.31 12.74 5.03
CA ARG A 27 5.44 11.94 4.53
C ARG A 27 6.67 12.84 4.49
N GLY A 28 7.77 12.34 5.03
CA GLY A 28 9.03 13.08 5.05
C GLY A 28 10.23 12.14 4.97
N ALA A 29 11.30 12.63 4.37
CA ALA A 29 12.59 11.94 4.31
C ALA A 29 13.12 11.55 5.70
N GLY A 30 13.84 10.44 5.75
CA GLY A 30 14.39 9.88 6.98
C GLY A 30 15.50 10.70 7.61
N PHE A 31 16.40 11.20 6.77
CA PHE A 31 17.50 12.06 7.16
C PHE A 31 17.26 13.48 6.67
N SER A 32 17.96 14.44 7.29
CA SER A 32 17.85 15.85 6.89
C SER A 32 18.50 16.07 5.52
N PHE A 33 17.90 16.96 4.72
CA PHE A 33 18.54 17.43 3.49
C PHE A 33 19.87 18.15 3.78
N ALA A 34 19.97 18.83 4.93
CA ALA A 34 21.21 19.47 5.39
C ALA A 34 22.39 18.50 5.49
N TRP A 35 22.18 17.23 5.87
CA TRP A 35 23.26 16.25 5.90
C TRP A 35 23.75 15.88 4.50
N LEU A 36 22.84 15.79 3.53
CA LEU A 36 23.23 15.60 2.12
C LEU A 36 24.03 16.81 1.62
N ASP A 37 23.55 18.02 1.92
CA ASP A 37 24.20 19.27 1.51
C ASP A 37 25.63 19.38 2.09
N GLU A 38 25.79 19.09 3.40
CA GLU A 38 27.10 19.05 4.05
C GLU A 38 28.05 18.04 3.37
N VAL A 39 27.57 16.83 3.09
CA VAL A 39 28.41 15.78 2.48
C VAL A 39 28.81 16.12 1.05
N VAL A 40 27.92 16.74 0.28
CA VAL A 40 28.18 17.11 -1.11
C VAL A 40 29.07 18.36 -1.20
N THR A 41 28.94 19.31 -0.27
CA THR A 41 29.75 20.55 -0.25
C THR A 41 31.16 20.34 0.29
N ARG A 42 31.39 19.36 1.17
CA ARG A 42 32.71 19.06 1.77
C ARG A 42 33.74 18.44 0.81
N GLU A 43 33.48 18.40 -0.50
CA GLU A 43 34.33 17.84 -1.58
C GLU A 43 35.38 16.82 -1.09
N GLY A 44 35.04 15.54 -1.00
CA GLY A 44 36.04 14.52 -0.71
C GLY A 44 35.53 13.13 -0.33
N THR A 45 36.35 12.12 -0.64
CA THR A 45 36.14 10.69 -0.31
C THR A 45 35.92 10.44 1.19
N ALA A 46 36.52 11.25 2.06
CA ALA A 46 36.42 11.10 3.51
C ALA A 46 34.97 11.23 4.01
N ALA A 47 34.22 12.24 3.54
CA ALA A 47 32.83 12.44 3.94
C ALA A 47 31.94 11.23 3.55
N LEU A 48 32.14 10.69 2.34
CA LEU A 48 31.41 9.51 1.87
C LEU A 48 31.76 8.24 2.66
N ARG A 49 32.99 8.11 3.13
CA ARG A 49 33.40 7.01 4.02
C ARG A 49 32.74 7.13 5.39
N GLU A 50 32.61 8.33 5.95
CA GLU A 50 31.87 8.53 7.19
C GLU A 50 30.39 8.19 7.04
N VAL A 51 29.75 8.57 5.91
CA VAL A 51 28.38 8.11 5.60
C VAL A 51 28.30 6.58 5.50
N ALA A 52 29.29 5.94 4.86
CA ALA A 52 29.33 4.48 4.73
C ALA A 52 29.55 3.75 6.08
N LYS A 53 30.10 4.43 7.09
CA LYS A 53 30.25 3.95 8.47
C LYS A 53 29.01 4.20 9.33
N ASP A 54 28.20 5.22 9.05
CA ASP A 54 27.01 5.57 9.84
C ASP A 54 26.06 4.36 9.98
N LEU A 55 25.79 3.98 11.22
CA LEU A 55 25.02 2.77 11.52
C LEU A 55 23.56 2.87 11.03
N ARG A 56 22.96 4.07 11.08
CA ARG A 56 21.58 4.29 10.61
C ARG A 56 21.54 4.22 9.09
N PHE A 57 22.51 4.81 8.40
CA PHE A 57 22.61 4.68 6.95
C PHE A 57 22.75 3.23 6.52
N ARG A 58 23.62 2.46 7.20
CA ARG A 58 23.80 1.03 6.95
C ARG A 58 22.55 0.22 7.23
N GLU A 59 21.81 0.51 8.31
CA GLU A 59 20.50 -0.12 8.60
C GLU A 59 19.49 0.15 7.47
N ALA A 60 19.40 1.40 7.01
CA ALA A 60 18.51 1.78 5.90
C ALA A 60 18.85 1.03 4.61
N VAL A 61 20.14 0.98 4.25
CA VAL A 61 20.61 0.19 3.09
C VAL A 61 20.36 -1.30 3.29
N THR A 62 20.47 -1.84 4.52
CA THR A 62 20.20 -3.25 4.80
C THR A 62 18.74 -3.61 4.49
N TRP A 63 17.79 -2.79 4.95
CA TRP A 63 16.36 -2.97 4.65
C TRP A 63 16.06 -2.90 3.15
N GLN A 64 16.69 -1.97 2.43
CA GLN A 64 16.41 -1.79 1.00
C GLN A 64 17.17 -2.78 0.10
N ASN A 65 18.42 -3.09 0.43
CA ASN A 65 19.34 -3.89 -0.36
C ASN A 65 20.53 -4.42 0.47
N ARG A 66 20.30 -5.57 1.12
CA ARG A 66 21.27 -6.61 1.53
C ARG A 66 22.70 -6.40 1.00
N ALA A 67 22.85 -6.77 -0.27
CA ALA A 67 24.12 -6.88 -0.97
C ALA A 67 24.80 -5.52 -1.20
N ALA A 68 24.05 -4.40 -1.21
CA ALA A 68 24.66 -3.09 -1.32
C ALA A 68 25.48 -2.71 -0.08
N VAL A 69 25.24 -3.34 1.08
CA VAL A 69 26.10 -3.17 2.26
C VAL A 69 27.44 -3.87 2.05
N SER A 70 27.42 -5.18 1.77
CA SER A 70 28.64 -5.99 1.60
C SER A 70 29.47 -5.58 0.38
N ASP A 71 28.79 -5.43 -0.76
CA ASP A 71 29.43 -5.23 -2.05
C ASP A 71 29.70 -3.73 -2.27
N GLY A 72 28.90 -2.88 -1.65
CA GLY A 72 28.98 -1.42 -1.76
C GLY A 72 29.82 -0.80 -0.67
N LEU A 73 29.23 -0.72 0.53
CA LEU A 73 29.75 0.03 1.67
C LEU A 73 31.02 -0.62 2.23
N ASP A 74 30.99 -1.92 2.54
CA ASP A 74 32.15 -2.61 3.11
C ASP A 74 33.29 -2.70 2.10
N SER A 75 32.96 -2.85 0.81
CA SER A 75 33.95 -2.80 -0.25
C SER A 75 34.63 -1.43 -0.38
N LEU A 76 33.92 -0.33 -0.11
CA LEU A 76 34.52 1.01 -0.08
C LEU A 76 35.44 1.15 1.14
N LEU A 77 34.97 0.73 2.31
CA LEU A 77 35.73 0.87 3.57
C LEU A 77 37.00 0.00 3.62
N ARG A 78 37.06 -1.10 2.86
CA ARG A 78 38.29 -1.91 2.72
C ARG A 78 39.38 -1.26 1.86
N LYS A 79 39.05 -0.23 1.07
CA LYS A 79 40.04 0.48 0.23
C LYS A 79 40.83 1.47 1.10
N SER A 80 42.09 1.75 0.74
CA SER A 80 42.87 2.82 1.37
C SER A 80 42.19 4.19 1.20
N ASP A 81 42.37 5.09 2.16
CA ASP A 81 41.64 6.38 2.19
C ASP A 81 41.97 7.29 1.00
N GLY A 82 43.16 7.16 0.40
CA GLY A 82 43.56 7.87 -0.81
C GLY A 82 43.22 7.16 -2.14
N ALA A 83 42.49 6.04 -2.12
CA ALA A 83 42.16 5.32 -3.35
C ALA A 83 41.20 6.14 -4.21
N SER A 84 41.61 6.47 -5.43
CA SER A 84 40.83 7.29 -6.37
C SER A 84 40.45 6.56 -7.66
N ASP A 85 40.60 5.23 -7.71
CA ASP A 85 40.37 4.42 -8.91
C ASP A 85 38.87 4.35 -9.32
N ALA A 86 38.61 3.99 -10.59
CA ALA A 86 37.24 3.95 -11.13
C ALA A 86 36.27 3.03 -10.35
N ARG A 87 36.78 1.94 -9.74
CA ARG A 87 35.98 1.05 -8.90
C ARG A 87 35.61 1.75 -7.60
N THR A 88 36.54 2.49 -6.99
CA THR A 88 36.29 3.28 -5.79
C THR A 88 35.25 4.37 -6.04
N ARG A 89 35.40 5.15 -7.13
CA ARG A 89 34.40 6.15 -7.56
C ARG A 89 33.01 5.58 -7.79
N LYS A 90 32.90 4.36 -8.34
CA LYS A 90 31.62 3.66 -8.50
C LYS A 90 30.94 3.35 -7.16
N LYS A 91 31.71 3.04 -6.11
CA LYS A 91 31.18 2.77 -4.76
C LYS A 91 30.80 4.07 -4.04
N GLU A 92 31.60 5.12 -4.19
CA GLU A 92 31.25 6.47 -3.73
C GLU A 92 29.93 6.96 -4.33
N LEU A 93 29.75 6.81 -5.65
CA LEU A 93 28.49 7.16 -6.32
C LEU A 93 27.31 6.32 -5.80
N LEU A 94 27.55 5.07 -5.41
CA LEU A 94 26.51 4.24 -4.78
C LEU A 94 26.08 4.84 -3.43
N VAL A 95 27.04 5.29 -2.60
CA VAL A 95 26.76 5.98 -1.33
C VAL A 95 25.93 7.23 -1.57
N VAL A 96 26.36 8.10 -2.50
CA VAL A 96 25.64 9.33 -2.85
C VAL A 96 24.21 9.04 -3.29
N ARG A 97 23.98 8.02 -4.13
CA ARG A 97 22.63 7.67 -4.60
C ARG A 97 21.71 7.23 -3.47
N TYR A 98 22.21 6.45 -2.50
CA TYR A 98 21.41 6.08 -1.33
C TYR A 98 21.19 7.27 -0.39
N LEU A 99 22.22 8.10 -0.16
CA LEU A 99 22.12 9.29 0.68
C LEU A 99 21.08 10.27 0.12
N GLN A 100 21.17 10.58 -1.18
CA GLN A 100 20.19 11.42 -1.87
C GLN A 100 18.77 10.85 -1.73
N ARG A 101 18.60 9.54 -1.89
CA ARG A 101 17.30 8.89 -1.71
C ARG A 101 16.76 9.09 -0.30
N TYR A 102 17.58 8.90 0.73
CA TYR A 102 17.13 8.96 2.12
C TYR A 102 16.99 10.39 2.67
N CYS A 103 17.57 11.39 2.01
CA CYS A 103 17.47 12.81 2.38
C CYS A 103 16.47 13.62 1.55
N ALA A 104 16.18 13.20 0.30
CA ALA A 104 15.42 14.02 -0.65
C ALA A 104 14.13 13.35 -1.19
N LYS A 105 13.84 12.10 -0.83
CA LYS A 105 12.59 11.43 -1.22
C LYS A 105 11.71 11.16 0.00
N ASN A 106 10.43 11.53 -0.12
CA ASN A 106 9.41 11.30 0.90
C ASN A 106 8.74 9.91 0.73
N ASP A 107 9.52 8.91 0.36
CA ASP A 107 9.03 7.53 0.23
C ASP A 107 8.76 6.95 1.63
N THR A 108 7.69 6.17 1.80
CA THR A 108 7.44 5.43 3.05
C THR A 108 8.26 4.15 3.06
N ILE A 109 9.36 4.16 3.81
CA ILE A 109 10.30 3.03 3.88
C ILE A 109 10.86 2.93 5.30
N GLY A 110 10.07 2.39 6.23
CA GLY A 110 10.53 2.20 7.62
C GLY A 110 11.01 3.50 8.27
N PHE A 111 12.06 3.43 9.09
CA PHE A 111 12.52 4.59 9.88
C PHE A 111 13.15 5.72 9.07
N PHE A 112 13.54 5.46 7.81
CA PHE A 112 14.11 6.45 6.90
C PHE A 112 13.08 7.02 5.91
N GLY A 113 11.81 6.75 6.17
CA GLY A 113 10.66 7.40 5.57
C GLY A 113 9.43 7.25 6.47
N PRO A 114 9.51 7.63 7.76
CA PRO A 114 8.47 7.31 8.72
C PRO A 114 7.22 8.16 8.45
N VAL A 115 6.06 7.55 8.58
CA VAL A 115 4.76 8.21 8.42
C VAL A 115 4.51 9.10 9.64
N GLY A 116 4.41 10.40 9.41
CA GLY A 116 3.94 11.37 10.39
C GLY A 116 2.44 11.56 10.33
N TRP A 117 1.90 12.13 11.40
CA TRP A 117 0.48 12.42 11.53
C TRP A 117 0.32 13.87 11.96
N ALA A 118 -0.64 14.55 11.35
CA ALA A 118 -1.05 15.87 11.72
C ALA A 118 -2.56 15.94 11.89
N ARG A 119 -3.03 16.98 12.57
CA ARG A 119 -4.45 17.32 12.66
C ARG A 119 -4.66 18.78 12.30
N TRP A 120 -5.87 19.15 11.92
CA TRP A 120 -6.24 20.57 11.80
C TRP A 120 -6.42 21.18 13.19
N GLY A 121 -5.92 22.41 13.38
CA GLY A 121 -5.93 23.12 14.66
C GLY A 121 -5.47 24.57 14.51
N ASP A 122 -4.90 25.13 15.57
CA ASP A 122 -4.49 26.56 15.60
C ASP A 122 -3.10 26.81 14.99
N GLY A 123 -2.42 25.75 14.56
CA GLY A 123 -1.04 25.81 14.09
C GLY A 123 -0.07 25.55 15.22
N GLY A 124 0.77 24.53 15.06
CA GLY A 124 1.82 24.23 16.03
C GLY A 124 2.62 23.01 15.63
N SER A 125 3.89 22.99 16.01
CA SER A 125 4.73 21.80 15.87
C SER A 125 5.58 21.59 17.11
N THR A 126 5.63 20.37 17.60
CA THR A 126 6.57 19.96 18.64
C THR A 126 7.46 18.86 18.07
N PRO A 127 8.70 19.18 17.65
CA PRO A 127 9.65 18.16 17.24
C PRO A 127 10.04 17.31 18.46
N SER A 128 10.26 16.02 18.26
CA SER A 128 10.84 15.15 19.28
C SER A 128 12.34 14.97 19.06
N PRO A 129 13.14 14.73 20.11
CA PRO A 129 14.57 14.40 19.97
C PRO A 129 14.80 13.04 19.28
N ARG A 130 13.77 12.20 19.20
CA ARG A 130 13.76 10.95 18.42
C ARG A 130 13.11 11.19 17.07
N VAL A 131 13.58 10.48 16.04
CA VAL A 131 12.97 10.51 14.68
C VAL A 131 11.73 9.60 14.60
N VAL A 132 11.77 8.46 15.30
CA VAL A 132 10.73 7.44 15.27
C VAL A 132 10.08 7.29 16.63
N GLU A 133 8.75 7.36 16.65
CA GLU A 133 7.90 7.18 17.82
C GLU A 133 7.56 5.70 18.04
N ALA A 134 7.26 5.01 16.94
CA ALA A 134 6.89 3.59 16.95
C ALA A 134 7.36 2.94 15.65
N ARG A 135 7.78 1.68 15.72
CA ARG A 135 8.15 0.87 14.55
C ARG A 135 7.53 -0.51 14.64
N ALA A 136 7.21 -1.09 13.50
CA ALA A 136 6.68 -2.44 13.41
C ALA A 136 7.15 -3.11 12.13
N VAL A 137 7.49 -4.39 12.23
CA VAL A 137 7.87 -5.22 11.09
C VAL A 137 6.72 -6.17 10.77
N PHE A 138 6.33 -6.18 9.49
CA PHE A 138 5.20 -6.93 8.99
C PHE A 138 5.68 -8.02 8.02
N PRO A 139 5.16 -9.26 8.14
CA PRO A 139 5.34 -10.26 7.10
C PRO A 139 4.66 -9.80 5.82
N GLU A 140 5.34 -9.98 4.69
CA GLU A 140 4.72 -9.78 3.38
C GLU A 140 3.59 -10.82 3.18
N PRO A 141 2.46 -10.44 2.55
CA PRO A 141 1.35 -11.37 2.31
C PRO A 141 1.78 -12.64 1.56
N TRP A 142 2.76 -12.52 0.66
CA TRP A 142 3.28 -13.66 -0.09
C TRP A 142 4.06 -14.64 0.81
N MET A 143 4.84 -14.16 1.78
CA MET A 143 5.53 -15.02 2.75
C MET A 143 4.51 -15.88 3.51
N ALA A 144 3.45 -15.26 4.03
CA ALA A 144 2.40 -15.98 4.75
C ALA A 144 1.68 -17.00 3.86
N ARG A 145 1.45 -16.65 2.59
CA ARG A 145 0.85 -17.54 1.59
C ARG A 145 1.71 -18.77 1.31
N GLU A 146 3.01 -18.59 1.10
CA GLU A 146 3.93 -19.70 0.84
C GLU A 146 4.06 -20.63 2.05
N LEU A 147 4.14 -20.09 3.26
CA LEU A 147 4.15 -20.89 4.48
C LEU A 147 2.84 -21.68 4.65
N ALA A 148 1.70 -21.10 4.28
CA ALA A 148 0.42 -21.79 4.29
C ALA A 148 0.36 -22.93 3.28
N ASP A 149 0.79 -22.68 2.05
CA ASP A 149 0.77 -23.68 0.99
C ASP A 149 1.77 -24.83 1.29
N ALA A 150 2.97 -24.51 1.78
CA ALA A 150 3.93 -25.53 2.24
C ALA A 150 3.42 -26.34 3.44
N ALA A 151 2.69 -25.73 4.38
CA ALA A 151 2.12 -26.46 5.52
C ALA A 151 1.07 -27.51 5.07
N LEU A 152 0.28 -27.21 4.04
CA LEU A 152 -0.76 -28.11 3.52
C LEU A 152 -0.21 -29.40 2.87
N ALA A 153 1.10 -29.46 2.60
CA ALA A 153 1.77 -30.68 2.13
C ALA A 153 1.88 -31.76 3.24
N THR A 154 1.59 -31.42 4.50
CA THR A 154 1.71 -32.36 5.64
C THR A 154 0.35 -32.61 6.31
N PRO A 155 0.09 -33.81 6.85
CA PRO A 155 -1.15 -34.08 7.61
C PRO A 155 -1.37 -33.10 8.77
N ALA A 156 -0.29 -32.75 9.49
CA ALA A 156 -0.35 -31.80 10.59
C ALA A 156 -0.76 -30.39 10.15
N GLY A 157 -0.26 -29.90 9.01
CA GLY A 157 -0.66 -28.61 8.46
C GLY A 157 -2.05 -28.64 7.81
N GLN A 158 -2.43 -29.75 7.16
CA GLN A 158 -3.80 -29.96 6.69
C GLN A 158 -4.82 -29.86 7.83
N ALA A 159 -4.47 -30.29 9.05
CA ALA A 159 -5.35 -30.15 10.22
C ALA A 159 -5.64 -28.70 10.62
N LEU A 160 -4.81 -27.74 10.20
CA LEU A 160 -5.05 -26.29 10.35
C LEU A 160 -5.97 -25.72 9.26
N GLY A 161 -6.10 -26.45 8.14
CA GLY A 161 -6.79 -26.02 6.94
C GLY A 161 -8.32 -26.00 7.07
N TRP A 162 -8.92 -25.19 6.21
CA TRP A 162 -10.34 -25.13 5.94
C TRP A 162 -10.61 -25.55 4.51
N VAL A 163 -11.69 -26.30 4.31
CA VAL A 163 -12.20 -26.66 3.00
C VAL A 163 -13.48 -25.90 2.72
N ARG A 164 -13.61 -25.39 1.50
CA ARG A 164 -14.79 -24.64 1.05
C ARG A 164 -15.06 -24.88 -0.43
N VAL A 165 -16.31 -24.72 -0.84
CA VAL A 165 -16.67 -24.57 -2.25
C VAL A 165 -16.14 -23.21 -2.73
N PRO A 166 -15.32 -23.13 -3.78
CA PRO A 166 -14.90 -21.85 -4.35
C PRO A 166 -16.13 -21.05 -4.80
N GLY A 167 -16.14 -19.74 -4.55
CA GLY A 167 -17.31 -18.89 -4.87
C GLY A 167 -17.66 -18.79 -6.36
N HIS A 168 -16.81 -19.32 -7.23
CA HIS A 168 -17.05 -19.42 -8.68
C HIS A 168 -17.62 -20.77 -9.12
N VAL A 169 -17.70 -21.76 -8.23
CA VAL A 169 -18.26 -23.07 -8.52
C VAL A 169 -19.76 -23.05 -8.21
N ARG A 170 -20.56 -23.46 -9.19
CA ARG A 170 -22.01 -23.58 -9.08
C ARG A 170 -22.42 -25.03 -9.30
N ILE A 171 -23.46 -25.49 -8.62
CA ILE A 171 -23.92 -26.87 -8.68
C ILE A 171 -25.35 -26.86 -9.23
N GLU A 172 -25.57 -27.55 -10.34
CA GLU A 172 -26.89 -27.79 -10.93
C GLU A 172 -27.17 -29.29 -10.94
N GLY A 173 -28.02 -29.75 -10.03
CA GLY A 173 -28.28 -31.18 -9.86
C GLY A 173 -26.96 -31.93 -9.59
N ARG A 174 -26.51 -32.71 -10.57
CA ARG A 174 -25.26 -33.49 -10.55
C ARG A 174 -24.19 -32.94 -11.49
N VAL A 175 -24.18 -31.64 -11.75
CA VAL A 175 -23.14 -31.00 -12.56
C VAL A 175 -22.55 -29.83 -11.79
N ALA A 176 -21.22 -29.85 -11.60
CA ALA A 176 -20.47 -28.70 -11.13
C ALA A 176 -20.05 -27.85 -12.33
N ILE A 177 -20.23 -26.53 -12.22
CA ILE A 177 -19.98 -25.57 -13.28
C ILE A 177 -19.04 -24.50 -12.73
N SER A 178 -17.90 -24.31 -13.40
CA SER A 178 -16.97 -23.21 -13.16
C SER A 178 -16.78 -22.39 -14.44
N PRO A 179 -16.03 -21.27 -14.40
CA PRO A 179 -15.72 -20.51 -15.61
C PRO A 179 -14.97 -21.31 -16.69
N THR A 180 -14.26 -22.37 -16.32
CA THR A 180 -13.37 -23.12 -17.23
C THR A 180 -13.78 -24.58 -17.45
N GLN A 181 -14.72 -25.12 -16.68
CA GLN A 181 -15.09 -26.53 -16.76
C GLN A 181 -16.55 -26.81 -16.35
N ARG A 182 -17.09 -27.89 -16.92
CA ARG A 182 -18.32 -28.55 -16.45
C ARG A 182 -17.96 -29.98 -16.09
N VAL A 183 -18.26 -30.39 -14.87
CA VAL A 183 -17.86 -31.70 -14.33
C VAL A 183 -19.13 -32.43 -13.88
N ALA A 184 -19.35 -33.62 -14.41
CA ALA A 184 -20.40 -34.51 -13.91
C ALA A 184 -20.03 -35.01 -12.52
N LEU A 185 -21.00 -35.04 -11.62
CA LEU A 185 -20.84 -35.40 -10.21
C LEU A 185 -21.57 -36.69 -9.90
N GLU A 186 -20.96 -37.50 -9.04
CA GLU A 186 -21.67 -38.58 -8.38
C GLU A 186 -22.69 -38.02 -7.37
N ALA A 187 -23.65 -38.86 -6.98
CA ALA A 187 -24.71 -38.49 -6.04
C ALA A 187 -24.18 -37.89 -4.73
N ASP A 188 -23.17 -38.54 -4.15
CA ASP A 188 -22.60 -38.14 -2.87
C ASP A 188 -21.70 -36.91 -2.99
N GLU A 189 -21.06 -36.70 -4.15
CA GLU A 189 -20.27 -35.49 -4.43
C GLU A 189 -21.16 -34.26 -4.51
N ALA A 190 -22.26 -34.36 -5.28
CA ALA A 190 -23.25 -33.30 -5.38
C ALA A 190 -23.84 -32.98 -3.99
N ARG A 191 -24.17 -34.00 -3.20
CA ARG A 191 -24.68 -33.83 -1.84
C ARG A 191 -23.69 -33.10 -0.93
N LEU A 192 -22.42 -33.50 -0.93
CA LEU A 192 -21.38 -32.89 -0.10
C LEU A 192 -21.12 -31.43 -0.50
N LEU A 193 -21.01 -31.15 -1.80
CA LEU A 193 -20.80 -29.80 -2.30
C LEU A 193 -21.97 -28.87 -1.94
N LEU A 194 -23.22 -29.33 -2.13
CA LEU A 194 -24.42 -28.57 -1.78
C LEU A 194 -24.52 -28.32 -0.27
N GLU A 195 -24.13 -29.30 0.55
CA GLU A 195 -24.04 -29.14 2.00
C GLU A 195 -23.05 -28.03 2.37
N PHE A 196 -21.82 -28.05 1.83
CA PHE A 196 -20.81 -27.04 2.13
C PHE A 196 -21.19 -25.67 1.58
N GLN A 197 -21.90 -25.60 0.45
CA GLN A 197 -22.37 -24.33 -0.10
C GLN A 197 -23.43 -23.67 0.80
N ARG A 198 -24.32 -24.47 1.40
CA ARG A 198 -25.35 -23.97 2.34
C ARG A 198 -24.77 -23.62 3.70
N SER A 199 -23.86 -24.46 4.19
CA SER A 199 -23.41 -24.42 5.58
C SER A 199 -22.05 -23.76 5.79
N GLY A 200 -21.39 -23.35 4.72
CA GLY A 200 -20.11 -22.65 4.73
C GLY A 200 -18.89 -23.57 4.87
N PRO A 201 -17.70 -22.97 5.03
CA PRO A 201 -16.44 -23.71 5.17
C PRO A 201 -16.44 -24.71 6.33
N ARG A 202 -15.63 -25.77 6.21
CA ARG A 202 -15.42 -26.79 7.26
C ARG A 202 -13.94 -26.91 7.60
N ARG A 203 -13.63 -27.28 8.85
CA ARG A 203 -12.26 -27.65 9.18
C ARG A 203 -11.93 -28.98 8.49
N TRP A 204 -10.77 -29.05 7.84
CA TRP A 204 -10.34 -30.29 7.21
C TRP A 204 -10.25 -31.44 8.22
N LYS A 205 -9.74 -31.12 9.42
CA LYS A 205 -9.65 -32.07 10.54
C LYS A 205 -10.99 -32.53 11.11
N GLU A 206 -12.15 -32.09 10.62
CA GLU A 206 -13.46 -32.62 11.05
C GLU A 206 -13.99 -33.69 10.09
N LEU A 207 -13.41 -33.81 8.89
CA LEU A 207 -13.82 -34.80 7.89
C LEU A 207 -13.25 -36.18 8.21
N ARG A 208 -14.09 -37.22 8.12
CA ARG A 208 -13.74 -38.61 8.43
C ARG A 208 -14.34 -39.56 7.39
N GLY A 209 -13.76 -40.76 7.27
CA GLY A 209 -14.28 -41.84 6.43
C GLY A 209 -14.54 -41.41 4.98
N SER A 210 -15.69 -41.81 4.45
CA SER A 210 -16.13 -41.51 3.08
C SER A 210 -16.16 -40.01 2.77
N ARG A 211 -16.53 -39.16 3.74
CA ARG A 211 -16.56 -37.69 3.55
C ARG A 211 -15.17 -37.11 3.28
N LEU A 212 -14.14 -37.63 3.95
CA LEU A 212 -12.76 -37.19 3.70
C LEU A 212 -12.26 -37.66 2.33
N ALA A 213 -12.59 -38.89 1.93
CA ALA A 213 -12.23 -39.43 0.62
C ALA A 213 -12.88 -38.61 -0.52
N LEU A 214 -14.18 -38.32 -0.42
CA LEU A 214 -14.90 -37.45 -1.36
C LEU A 214 -14.30 -36.05 -1.40
N ALA A 215 -14.01 -35.46 -0.23
CA ALA A 215 -13.42 -34.12 -0.19
C ALA A 215 -12.04 -34.05 -0.85
N ARG A 216 -11.20 -35.09 -0.72
CA ARG A 216 -9.90 -35.16 -1.40
C ARG A 216 -10.06 -35.17 -2.92
N ARG A 217 -10.93 -36.05 -3.44
CA ARG A 217 -11.24 -36.11 -4.87
C ARG A 217 -11.77 -34.76 -5.39
N LEU A 218 -12.67 -34.13 -4.66
CA LEU A 218 -13.22 -32.83 -5.06
C LEU A 218 -12.20 -31.69 -4.98
N VAL A 219 -11.19 -31.78 -4.11
CA VAL A 219 -10.05 -30.85 -4.10
C VAL A 219 -9.17 -31.06 -5.33
N GLU A 220 -8.89 -32.31 -5.71
CA GLU A 220 -8.14 -32.64 -6.93
C GLU A 220 -8.85 -32.14 -8.19
N LEU A 221 -10.18 -32.23 -8.25
CA LEU A 221 -11.00 -31.68 -9.33
C LEU A 221 -11.14 -30.15 -9.30
N GLY A 222 -10.60 -29.47 -8.28
CA GLY A 222 -10.73 -28.02 -8.10
C GLY A 222 -12.13 -27.53 -7.73
N LEU A 223 -13.02 -28.43 -7.33
CA LEU A 223 -14.40 -28.15 -6.93
C LEU A 223 -14.53 -27.83 -5.42
N LEU A 224 -13.56 -28.26 -4.63
CA LEU A 224 -13.30 -27.79 -3.28
C LEU A 224 -11.91 -27.14 -3.22
N ARG A 225 -11.75 -26.15 -2.33
CA ARG A 225 -10.46 -25.55 -2.02
C ARG A 225 -10.11 -25.81 -0.57
N LEU A 226 -9.09 -26.62 -0.35
CA LEU A 226 -8.39 -26.72 0.94
C LEU A 226 -7.39 -25.57 1.04
N SER A 227 -7.46 -24.78 2.10
CA SER A 227 -6.54 -23.66 2.34
C SER A 227 -6.40 -23.33 3.81
N ILE A 228 -5.23 -22.81 4.23
CA ILE A 228 -5.08 -22.14 5.52
C ILE A 228 -5.39 -20.65 5.30
N PRO A 229 -6.35 -20.05 6.03
CA PRO A 229 -6.77 -18.66 5.81
C PRO A 229 -5.72 -17.69 6.36
N VAL A 230 -4.69 -17.42 5.56
CA VAL A 230 -3.75 -16.32 5.78
C VAL A 230 -4.28 -15.08 5.06
N GLY A 231 -4.44 -13.98 5.79
CA GLY A 231 -5.04 -12.74 5.30
C GLY A 231 -4.04 -11.60 5.18
N ILE A 232 -4.48 -10.49 4.59
CA ILE A 232 -3.77 -9.21 4.62
C ILE A 232 -4.17 -8.50 5.91
N GLY A 233 -3.28 -8.47 6.89
CA GLY A 233 -3.56 -7.92 8.21
C GLY A 233 -2.32 -7.90 9.09
N PRO A 234 -2.41 -7.41 10.34
CA PRO A 234 -1.24 -7.22 11.20
C PRO A 234 -0.64 -8.54 11.72
N ARG A 235 -1.35 -9.67 11.61
CA ARG A 235 -0.93 -10.98 12.14
C ARG A 235 -1.19 -12.10 11.12
N PRO A 236 -0.61 -12.01 9.90
CA PRO A 236 -0.95 -12.93 8.82
C PRO A 236 -0.48 -14.37 9.09
N LEU A 237 0.48 -14.57 10.00
CA LEU A 237 1.04 -15.87 10.37
C LEU A 237 0.28 -16.60 11.48
N ALA A 238 -0.73 -15.97 12.11
CA ALA A 238 -1.42 -16.55 13.27
C ALA A 238 -2.12 -17.89 12.97
N ALA A 239 -2.62 -18.05 11.74
CA ALA A 239 -3.31 -19.27 11.31
C ALA A 239 -2.39 -20.50 11.16
N LEU A 240 -1.07 -20.32 11.21
CA LEU A 240 -0.05 -21.37 11.00
C LEU A 240 0.40 -22.06 12.30
N GLY A 241 -0.31 -21.84 13.41
CA GLY A 241 -0.04 -22.49 14.69
C GLY A 241 1.37 -22.24 15.23
N LYS A 242 2.02 -23.30 15.75
CA LYS A 242 3.35 -23.20 16.38
C LYS A 242 4.43 -22.66 15.44
N ARG A 243 4.43 -23.11 14.17
CA ARG A 243 5.39 -22.65 13.14
C ARG A 243 5.19 -21.16 12.83
N GLY A 244 3.94 -20.73 12.66
CA GLY A 244 3.60 -19.31 12.50
C GLY A 244 4.03 -18.46 13.68
N ALA A 245 3.84 -18.95 14.91
CA ALA A 245 4.24 -18.23 16.12
C ALA A 245 5.78 -18.07 16.24
N ALA A 246 6.56 -19.10 15.86
CA ALA A 246 8.02 -19.03 15.83
C ALA A 246 8.51 -18.00 14.81
N MET A 247 7.99 -18.06 13.59
CA MET A 247 8.31 -17.11 12.53
C MET A 247 7.92 -15.67 12.92
N ALA A 248 6.75 -15.48 13.51
CA ALA A 248 6.30 -14.17 13.98
C ALA A 248 7.19 -13.60 15.11
N ARG A 249 7.83 -14.45 15.94
CA ARG A 249 8.84 -13.98 16.92
C ARG A 249 10.09 -13.46 16.24
N GLN A 250 10.59 -14.16 15.23
CA GLN A 250 11.74 -13.71 14.44
C GLN A 250 11.44 -12.37 13.75
N VAL A 251 10.27 -12.26 13.13
CA VAL A 251 9.83 -11.00 12.48
C VAL A 251 9.82 -9.84 13.48
N ARG A 252 9.28 -10.03 14.70
CA ARG A 252 9.30 -8.99 15.74
C ARG A 252 10.72 -8.62 16.17
N ALA A 253 11.62 -9.59 16.28
CA ALA A 253 13.00 -9.36 16.69
C ALA A 253 13.82 -8.54 15.66
N LEU A 254 13.33 -8.36 14.43
CA LEU A 254 13.98 -7.53 13.41
C LEU A 254 13.96 -6.03 13.73
N ALA A 255 13.09 -5.58 14.64
CA ALA A 255 13.08 -4.19 15.11
C ALA A 255 14.24 -3.89 16.09
N GLU A 256 14.95 -4.91 16.56
CA GLU A 256 16.08 -4.83 17.50
C GLU A 256 17.44 -4.90 16.76
N PRO A 257 18.56 -4.43 17.34
CA PRO A 257 19.88 -4.41 16.70
C PRO A 257 20.33 -5.76 16.10
N GLY A 258 21.21 -5.72 15.08
CA GLY A 258 21.68 -6.94 14.39
C GLY A 258 20.77 -7.40 13.25
N LEU A 259 20.17 -6.46 12.52
CA LEU A 259 19.20 -6.70 11.45
C LEU A 259 19.66 -7.73 10.40
N ALA A 260 20.89 -7.59 9.88
CA ALA A 260 21.37 -8.43 8.77
C ALA A 260 21.36 -9.93 9.11
N GLY A 261 21.95 -10.32 10.25
CA GLY A 261 21.98 -11.72 10.68
C GLY A 261 20.59 -12.28 11.04
N LYS A 262 19.68 -11.43 11.53
CA LYS A 262 18.30 -11.83 11.81
C LYS A 262 17.48 -12.02 10.54
N LEU A 263 17.68 -11.19 9.51
CA LEU A 263 17.10 -11.40 8.19
C LEU A 263 17.60 -12.72 7.60
N GLU A 264 18.91 -13.00 7.66
CA GLU A 264 19.48 -14.27 7.20
C GLU A 264 18.88 -15.48 7.91
N ALA A 265 18.72 -15.40 9.24
CA ALA A 265 18.08 -16.46 10.01
C ALA A 265 16.62 -16.67 9.59
N LEU A 266 15.87 -15.59 9.39
CA LEU A 266 14.49 -15.64 8.92
C LEU A 266 14.39 -16.26 7.53
N GLU A 267 15.26 -15.84 6.60
CA GLU A 267 15.32 -16.33 5.22
C GLU A 267 15.68 -17.82 5.16
N ARG A 268 16.64 -18.27 5.97
CA ARG A 268 17.01 -19.68 6.10
C ARG A 268 15.84 -20.51 6.63
N ASP A 269 15.20 -20.08 7.70
CA ASP A 269 14.11 -20.81 8.33
C ASP A 269 12.86 -20.84 7.43
N PHE A 270 12.61 -19.76 6.68
CA PHE A 270 11.59 -19.73 5.62
C PHE A 270 11.91 -20.74 4.50
N THR A 271 13.14 -20.75 4.02
CA THR A 271 13.58 -21.68 2.95
C THR A 271 13.48 -23.13 3.41
N ALA A 272 13.91 -23.43 4.63
CA ALA A 272 13.78 -24.76 5.22
C ALA A 272 12.31 -25.19 5.38
N ALA A 273 11.41 -24.25 5.69
CA ALA A 273 9.99 -24.55 5.87
C ALA A 273 9.21 -24.69 4.56
N THR A 274 9.69 -24.08 3.46
CA THR A 274 8.92 -23.96 2.21
C THR A 274 9.59 -24.57 0.99
N ALA A 275 10.90 -24.84 1.04
CA ALA A 275 11.76 -25.15 -0.10
C ALA A 275 11.78 -24.07 -1.21
N HIS A 276 11.28 -22.86 -0.94
CA HIS A 276 11.24 -21.75 -1.89
C HIS A 276 12.27 -20.67 -1.54
N ALA A 277 12.71 -19.92 -2.56
CA ALA A 277 13.60 -18.78 -2.38
C ALA A 277 12.94 -17.69 -1.51
N PRO A 278 13.70 -17.03 -0.61
CA PRO A 278 13.18 -16.02 0.30
C PRO A 278 13.08 -14.62 -0.32
N ALA A 279 13.24 -14.51 -1.64
CA ALA A 279 13.11 -13.27 -2.39
C ALA A 279 12.40 -13.52 -3.73
N ARG A 280 11.65 -12.52 -4.20
CA ARG A 280 10.90 -12.57 -5.48
C ARG A 280 10.99 -11.25 -6.24
N HIS A 281 10.60 -11.28 -7.51
CA HIS A 281 10.45 -10.08 -8.35
C HIS A 281 11.73 -9.22 -8.46
N ALA A 282 12.89 -9.87 -8.63
CA ALA A 282 14.16 -9.16 -8.77
C ALA A 282 14.11 -8.15 -9.92
N GLY A 283 14.47 -6.89 -9.64
CA GLY A 283 14.46 -5.80 -10.63
C GLY A 283 13.08 -5.15 -10.89
N GLN A 284 11.99 -5.62 -10.29
CA GLN A 284 10.66 -5.01 -10.45
C GLN A 284 10.35 -4.01 -9.32
N ALA A 285 9.69 -2.90 -9.66
CA ALA A 285 9.19 -1.92 -8.70
C ALA A 285 7.84 -2.38 -8.09
N TYR A 286 7.62 -2.11 -6.80
CA TYR A 286 6.34 -2.33 -6.09
C TYR A 286 5.82 -3.79 -6.04
N GLY A 287 6.63 -4.73 -5.53
CA GLY A 287 6.24 -6.14 -5.46
C GLY A 287 6.70 -6.93 -4.22
N GLY A 288 7.01 -6.27 -3.09
CA GLY A 288 7.41 -6.92 -1.84
C GLY A 288 8.56 -7.92 -2.02
N ARG A 289 9.77 -7.43 -2.31
CA ARG A 289 10.91 -8.26 -2.76
C ARG A 289 11.40 -9.25 -1.69
N GLY A 290 11.38 -8.85 -0.42
CA GLY A 290 11.80 -9.67 0.71
C GLY A 290 10.62 -10.30 1.45
N LEU A 291 10.90 -11.06 2.51
CA LEU A 291 9.87 -11.74 3.31
C LEU A 291 9.06 -10.78 4.20
N VAL A 292 9.63 -9.64 4.54
CA VAL A 292 9.09 -8.68 5.50
C VAL A 292 9.34 -7.25 5.02
N TYR A 293 8.58 -6.32 5.59
CA TYR A 293 8.83 -4.88 5.48
C TYR A 293 8.66 -4.22 6.86
N GLU A 294 9.41 -3.16 7.10
CA GLU A 294 9.24 -2.31 8.27
C GLU A 294 8.39 -1.10 7.92
N GLU A 295 7.53 -0.68 8.85
CA GLU A 295 7.00 0.67 8.87
C GLU A 295 7.22 1.37 10.20
N CYS A 296 7.35 2.69 10.13
CA CYS A 296 7.62 3.55 11.29
C CYS A 296 6.68 4.75 11.34
N ARG A 297 6.35 5.18 12.55
CA ARG A 297 5.67 6.43 12.84
C ARG A 297 6.70 7.49 13.23
N ARG A 298 6.60 8.67 12.62
CA ARG A 298 7.46 9.80 12.97
C ARG A 298 7.10 10.33 14.35
N ALA A 299 8.11 10.61 15.17
CA ALA A 299 7.92 11.30 16.44
C ALA A 299 7.85 12.82 16.20
N VAL A 300 6.63 13.28 15.91
CA VAL A 300 6.31 14.70 15.76
C VAL A 300 4.85 14.91 16.14
N SER A 301 4.59 16.01 16.84
CA SER A 301 3.23 16.56 16.94
C SER A 301 3.11 17.70 15.94
N LEU A 302 2.12 17.64 15.05
CA LEU A 302 1.88 18.68 14.04
C LEU A 302 0.39 19.04 14.00
N GLU A 303 0.10 20.33 14.15
CA GLU A 303 -1.20 20.93 13.96
C GLU A 303 -1.15 21.87 12.77
N LEU A 304 -1.94 21.61 11.74
CA LEU A 304 -2.05 22.45 10.55
C LEU A 304 -3.08 23.54 10.80
N SER A 305 -2.72 24.79 10.51
CA SER A 305 -3.55 25.96 10.83
C SER A 305 -4.69 26.17 9.84
N GLU A 306 -5.64 27.02 10.24
CA GLU A 306 -6.66 27.56 9.34
C GLU A 306 -6.06 28.30 8.14
N ALA A 307 -4.98 29.05 8.35
CA ALA A 307 -4.34 29.84 7.30
C ALA A 307 -3.83 28.94 6.16
N MET A 308 -3.17 27.83 6.50
CA MET A 308 -2.76 26.83 5.52
C MET A 308 -3.96 26.24 4.78
N ARG A 309 -5.04 25.89 5.50
CA ARG A 309 -6.26 25.33 4.89
C ARG A 309 -6.90 26.32 3.92
N ALA A 310 -7.01 27.58 4.32
CA ALA A 310 -7.61 28.65 3.53
C ALA A 310 -6.84 28.87 2.21
N GLN A 311 -5.50 28.83 2.25
CA GLN A 311 -4.66 29.05 1.07
C GLN A 311 -4.88 28.00 -0.04
N VAL A 312 -5.17 26.75 0.33
CA VAL A 312 -5.43 25.67 -0.66
C VAL A 312 -6.91 25.50 -0.98
N ALA A 313 -7.81 26.11 -0.22
CA ALA A 313 -9.24 25.80 -0.28
C ALA A 313 -9.84 25.96 -1.68
N ALA A 314 -9.64 27.12 -2.31
CA ALA A 314 -10.16 27.41 -3.65
C ALA A 314 -9.51 26.56 -4.77
N PRO A 315 -8.16 26.52 -4.91
CA PRO A 315 -7.53 25.72 -5.97
C PRO A 315 -7.76 24.22 -5.78
N LEU A 316 -7.68 23.70 -4.55
CA LEU A 316 -7.88 22.28 -4.29
C LEU A 316 -9.32 21.85 -4.61
N ARG A 317 -10.33 22.69 -4.34
CA ARG A 317 -11.72 22.42 -4.72
C ARG A 317 -11.83 22.13 -6.23
N LEU A 318 -11.18 22.91 -7.08
CA LEU A 318 -11.21 22.74 -8.53
C LEU A 318 -10.59 21.40 -8.95
N VAL A 319 -9.45 21.05 -8.34
CA VAL A 319 -8.78 19.77 -8.57
C VAL A 319 -9.67 18.59 -8.16
N LEU A 320 -10.37 18.70 -7.03
CA LEU A 320 -11.29 17.67 -6.54
C LEU A 320 -12.57 17.56 -7.42
N GLU A 321 -13.10 18.67 -7.90
CA GLU A 321 -14.21 18.69 -8.88
C GLU A 321 -13.81 18.02 -10.19
N LEU A 322 -12.61 18.30 -10.70
CA LEU A 322 -12.03 17.62 -11.85
C LEU A 322 -11.83 16.13 -11.61
N ALA A 323 -11.35 15.74 -10.43
CA ALA A 323 -11.21 14.33 -10.05
C ALA A 323 -12.56 13.61 -10.04
N ARG A 324 -13.59 14.21 -9.43
CA ARG A 324 -14.96 13.68 -9.45
C ARG A 324 -15.46 13.49 -10.88
N TRP A 325 -15.31 14.52 -11.72
CA TRP A 325 -15.70 14.45 -13.13
C TRP A 325 -14.95 13.37 -13.91
N PHE A 326 -13.64 13.24 -13.68
CA PHE A 326 -12.83 12.18 -14.28
C PHE A 326 -13.35 10.80 -13.89
N THR A 327 -13.59 10.53 -12.60
CA THR A 327 -14.13 9.23 -12.15
C THR A 327 -15.54 8.97 -12.72
N PHE A 328 -16.40 9.98 -12.75
CA PHE A 328 -17.74 9.89 -13.35
C PHE A 328 -17.66 9.47 -14.82
N ARG A 329 -16.75 10.07 -15.58
CA ARG A 329 -16.52 9.70 -16.98
C ARG A 329 -15.96 8.29 -17.15
N VAL A 330 -15.04 7.86 -16.28
CA VAL A 330 -14.54 6.48 -16.30
C VAL A 330 -15.70 5.50 -16.13
N ALA A 331 -16.61 5.76 -15.18
CA ALA A 331 -17.80 4.94 -14.99
C ALA A 331 -18.74 4.95 -16.21
N ARG A 332 -18.94 6.12 -16.86
CA ARG A 332 -19.71 6.19 -18.12
C ARG A 332 -19.09 5.36 -19.23
N THR A 333 -17.77 5.42 -19.40
CA THR A 333 -17.06 4.58 -20.38
C THR A 333 -17.20 3.10 -20.04
N LEU A 334 -17.06 2.73 -18.76
CA LEU A 334 -17.27 1.35 -18.33
C LEU A 334 -18.67 0.86 -18.65
N GLU A 335 -19.70 1.64 -18.32
CA GLU A 335 -21.08 1.27 -18.64
C GLU A 335 -21.32 1.10 -20.14
N GLN A 336 -20.76 1.98 -20.97
CA GLN A 336 -20.81 1.84 -22.43
C GLN A 336 -20.20 0.53 -22.91
N LEU A 337 -19.02 0.17 -22.38
CA LEU A 337 -18.32 -1.08 -22.70
C LEU A 337 -19.09 -2.32 -22.23
N LEU A 338 -19.94 -2.18 -21.20
CA LEU A 338 -20.73 -3.26 -20.61
C LEU A 338 -22.19 -3.31 -21.10
N ARG A 339 -22.63 -2.42 -22.01
CA ARG A 339 -24.04 -2.32 -22.45
C ARG A 339 -24.66 -3.64 -22.97
N GLY A 340 -23.84 -4.53 -23.52
CA GLY A 340 -24.26 -5.85 -24.01
C GLY A 340 -24.39 -6.94 -22.93
N GLN A 341 -23.89 -6.69 -21.72
CA GLN A 341 -23.97 -7.62 -20.59
C GLN A 341 -25.28 -7.39 -19.84
N ARG A 342 -26.37 -8.02 -20.31
CA ARG A 342 -27.70 -7.96 -19.67
C ARG A 342 -28.01 -9.28 -18.95
N GLY A 343 -28.64 -9.18 -17.78
CA GLY A 343 -29.02 -10.33 -16.94
C GLY A 343 -28.02 -10.65 -15.83
N GLY A 344 -28.36 -11.61 -14.98
CA GLY A 344 -27.47 -12.08 -13.91
C GLY A 344 -26.38 -13.00 -14.47
N VAL A 345 -25.11 -12.63 -14.29
CA VAL A 345 -23.95 -13.44 -14.66
C VAL A 345 -23.15 -13.76 -13.39
N PRO A 346 -22.60 -14.97 -13.22
CA PRO A 346 -21.68 -15.25 -12.12
C PRO A 346 -20.52 -14.27 -12.11
N LEU A 347 -20.28 -13.60 -10.97
CA LEU A 347 -19.22 -12.58 -10.82
C LEU A 347 -17.85 -13.03 -11.37
N PRO A 348 -17.39 -14.28 -11.20
CA PRO A 348 -16.10 -14.72 -11.71
C PRO A 348 -16.04 -14.82 -13.24
N VAL A 349 -17.14 -15.21 -13.88
CA VAL A 349 -17.28 -15.19 -15.35
C VAL A 349 -17.29 -13.75 -15.85
N PHE A 350 -18.07 -12.90 -15.20
CA PHE A 350 -18.08 -11.47 -15.48
C PHE A 350 -16.68 -10.84 -15.35
N TRP A 351 -15.96 -11.16 -14.27
CA TRP A 351 -14.61 -10.66 -14.03
C TRP A 351 -13.63 -11.15 -15.09
N GLN A 352 -13.65 -12.43 -15.47
CA GLN A 352 -12.78 -12.96 -16.51
C GLN A 352 -13.02 -12.29 -17.87
N ALA A 353 -14.29 -12.04 -18.23
CA ALA A 353 -14.66 -11.38 -19.47
C ALA A 353 -14.29 -9.88 -19.48
N THR A 354 -14.27 -9.24 -18.32
CA THR A 354 -14.07 -7.77 -18.20
C THR A 354 -12.69 -7.36 -17.71
N ALA A 355 -11.90 -8.27 -17.15
CA ALA A 355 -10.52 -8.02 -16.72
C ALA A 355 -9.64 -7.36 -17.80
N PRO A 356 -9.74 -7.73 -19.10
CA PRO A 356 -9.00 -7.04 -20.16
C PRO A 356 -9.32 -5.53 -20.29
N LEU A 357 -10.49 -5.07 -19.83
CA LEU A 357 -10.84 -3.64 -19.84
C LEU A 357 -9.98 -2.80 -18.88
N PHE A 358 -9.34 -3.46 -17.91
CA PHE A 358 -8.48 -2.87 -16.89
C PHE A 358 -6.99 -3.13 -17.13
N ALA A 359 -6.64 -3.90 -18.17
CA ALA A 359 -5.27 -4.34 -18.42
C ALA A 359 -4.41 -3.30 -19.14
N GLY A 360 -3.10 -3.37 -18.91
CA GLY A 360 -2.08 -2.54 -19.57
C GLY A 360 -1.86 -1.15 -18.94
N GLN A 361 -0.86 -0.42 -19.42
CA GLN A 361 -0.52 0.92 -18.92
C GLN A 361 -1.58 1.97 -19.25
N SER A 362 -2.36 1.77 -20.31
CA SER A 362 -3.49 2.62 -20.68
C SER A 362 -4.76 1.77 -20.85
N PRO A 363 -5.41 1.39 -19.72
CA PRO A 363 -6.59 0.55 -19.75
C PRO A 363 -7.68 1.10 -20.66
N PRO A 364 -8.35 0.24 -21.46
CA PRO A 364 -9.47 0.63 -22.32
C PRO A 364 -10.51 1.52 -21.63
N VAL A 365 -10.86 1.19 -20.39
CA VAL A 365 -11.84 1.93 -19.57
C VAL A 365 -11.42 3.38 -19.28
N LEU A 366 -10.12 3.69 -19.28
CA LEU A 366 -9.59 5.03 -19.00
C LEU A 366 -9.39 5.88 -20.24
N ARG A 367 -9.33 5.29 -21.45
CA ARG A 367 -8.91 6.00 -22.67
C ARG A 367 -9.75 7.24 -22.95
N GLY A 368 -11.08 7.07 -22.92
CA GLY A 368 -12.01 8.17 -23.13
C GLY A 368 -11.85 9.27 -22.09
N ALA A 369 -11.88 8.92 -20.80
CA ALA A 369 -11.72 9.88 -19.71
C ALA A 369 -10.38 10.63 -19.76
N ARG A 370 -9.26 9.94 -20.04
CA ARG A 370 -7.93 10.56 -20.18
C ARG A 370 -7.87 11.55 -21.34
N ARG A 371 -8.44 11.20 -22.50
CA ARG A 371 -8.49 12.12 -23.66
C ARG A 371 -9.17 13.43 -23.29
N ALA A 372 -10.35 13.37 -22.70
CA ALA A 372 -11.06 14.61 -22.37
C ALA A 372 -10.43 15.38 -21.20
N LEU A 373 -9.79 14.70 -20.25
CA LEU A 373 -9.01 15.41 -19.24
C LEU A 373 -7.88 16.22 -19.90
N ARG A 374 -7.17 15.65 -20.88
CA ARG A 374 -6.17 16.39 -21.66
C ARG A 374 -6.78 17.59 -22.39
N GLU A 375 -7.96 17.43 -22.98
CA GLU A 375 -8.67 18.54 -23.64
C GLU A 375 -9.05 19.66 -22.64
N VAL A 376 -9.48 19.30 -21.43
CA VAL A 376 -9.75 20.28 -20.36
C VAL A 376 -8.46 20.98 -19.93
N CYS A 377 -7.38 20.22 -19.67
CA CYS A 377 -6.08 20.78 -19.33
C CYS A 377 -5.56 21.73 -20.42
N ALA A 378 -5.62 21.33 -21.69
CA ALA A 378 -5.20 22.18 -22.82
C ALA A 378 -5.94 23.52 -22.84
N ARG A 379 -7.21 23.55 -22.41
CA ARG A 379 -7.99 24.80 -22.31
C ARG A 379 -7.61 25.64 -21.08
N LEU A 380 -7.32 25.00 -19.94
CA LEU A 380 -6.88 25.70 -18.72
C LEU A 380 -5.56 26.44 -18.93
N TRP A 381 -4.63 25.82 -19.65
CA TRP A 381 -3.29 26.35 -19.92
C TRP A 381 -3.12 26.96 -21.32
N ALA A 382 -4.23 27.25 -22.02
CA ALA A 382 -4.18 27.80 -23.38
C ALA A 382 -3.49 29.17 -23.43
N SER A 383 -3.66 29.98 -22.39
CA SER A 383 -3.14 31.36 -22.31
C SER A 383 -1.74 31.45 -21.68
N GLY A 384 -1.16 30.33 -21.24
CA GLY A 384 0.16 30.30 -20.61
C GLY A 384 0.31 29.27 -19.50
N PRO A 385 1.47 29.25 -18.81
CA PRO A 385 1.77 28.27 -17.77
C PRO A 385 0.97 28.48 -16.47
N ALA A 386 0.33 29.64 -16.31
CA ALA A 386 -0.50 29.99 -15.16
C ALA A 386 -1.97 30.14 -15.58
N CYS A 387 -2.88 29.73 -14.69
CA CYS A 387 -4.31 29.89 -14.85
C CYS A 387 -4.90 30.46 -13.55
N ALA A 388 -5.65 31.56 -13.65
CA ALA A 388 -6.33 32.12 -12.49
C ALA A 388 -7.42 31.16 -11.99
N VAL A 389 -7.63 31.13 -10.67
CA VAL A 389 -8.60 30.24 -10.02
C VAL A 389 -10.02 30.50 -10.53
N GLU A 390 -10.36 31.76 -10.80
CA GLU A 390 -11.67 32.19 -11.29
C GLU A 390 -11.93 31.70 -12.72
N ASP A 391 -10.90 31.74 -13.59
CA ASP A 391 -10.96 31.21 -14.95
C ASP A 391 -11.13 29.70 -14.95
N ALA A 392 -10.30 29.01 -14.17
CA ALA A 392 -10.40 27.57 -13.99
C ALA A 392 -11.78 27.19 -13.44
N GLN A 393 -12.32 27.95 -12.48
CA GLN A 393 -13.64 27.75 -11.93
C GLN A 393 -14.74 27.87 -13.00
N ARG A 394 -14.69 28.88 -13.87
CA ARG A 394 -15.66 29.05 -14.96
C ARG A 394 -15.67 27.85 -15.91
N LEU A 395 -14.51 27.27 -16.21
CA LEU A 395 -14.40 26.09 -17.05
C LEU A 395 -14.91 24.83 -16.33
N VAL A 396 -14.44 24.58 -15.10
CA VAL A 396 -14.77 23.39 -14.31
C VAL A 396 -16.27 23.34 -13.99
N ALA A 397 -16.90 24.48 -13.71
CA ALA A 397 -18.34 24.56 -13.44
C ALA A 397 -19.23 24.06 -14.60
N ARG A 398 -18.71 24.05 -15.84
CA ARG A 398 -19.44 23.53 -17.02
C ARG A 398 -19.34 22.01 -17.16
N LEU A 399 -18.43 21.37 -16.42
CA LEU A 399 -18.21 19.92 -16.45
C LEU A 399 -19.28 19.22 -15.61
N ARG A 400 -20.16 18.45 -16.26
CA ARG A 400 -21.24 17.74 -15.58
C ARG A 400 -20.74 16.46 -14.90
N ALA A 401 -20.82 16.42 -13.57
CA ALA A 401 -20.50 15.25 -12.74
C ALA A 401 -21.38 15.21 -11.48
N PRO A 402 -22.64 14.73 -11.58
CA PRO A 402 -23.61 14.79 -10.49
C PRO A 402 -23.19 13.96 -9.26
N HIS A 403 -22.38 12.93 -9.46
CA HIS A 403 -21.88 12.04 -8.41
C HIS A 403 -20.50 11.47 -8.83
N PRO A 404 -19.72 10.89 -7.89
CA PRO A 404 -18.52 10.14 -8.24
C PRO A 404 -18.85 8.91 -9.10
N GLY A 405 -17.86 8.39 -9.83
CA GLY A 405 -18.07 7.23 -10.73
C GLY A 405 -18.44 5.92 -10.02
N TRP A 406 -18.00 5.74 -8.78
CA TRP A 406 -18.33 4.61 -7.91
C TRP A 406 -18.33 5.09 -6.45
N PRO A 407 -18.92 4.35 -5.49
CA PRO A 407 -19.08 4.83 -4.11
C PRO A 407 -17.76 5.28 -3.45
N GLY A 408 -16.67 4.53 -3.66
CA GLY A 408 -15.34 4.86 -3.13
C GLY A 408 -14.72 6.12 -3.76
N ALA A 409 -15.13 6.49 -4.98
CA ALA A 409 -14.60 7.66 -5.69
C ALA A 409 -15.00 9.03 -5.12
N ARG A 410 -15.72 9.05 -3.99
CA ARG A 410 -15.95 10.25 -3.18
C ARG A 410 -14.72 10.70 -2.38
N HIS A 411 -13.72 9.83 -2.25
CA HIS A 411 -12.47 10.11 -1.55
C HIS A 411 -11.34 10.35 -2.56
N HIS A 412 -10.50 11.34 -2.29
CA HIS A 412 -9.31 11.65 -3.07
C HIS A 412 -8.16 11.94 -2.11
N ALA A 413 -6.93 11.64 -2.52
CA ALA A 413 -5.74 11.90 -1.73
C ALA A 413 -4.78 12.81 -2.53
N PRO A 414 -4.86 14.14 -2.31
CA PRO A 414 -3.90 15.10 -2.86
C PRO A 414 -2.65 15.17 -1.99
N ASP A 415 -1.48 15.08 -2.61
CA ASP A 415 -0.19 15.26 -1.96
C ASP A 415 0.24 16.72 -2.07
N LEU A 416 0.26 17.42 -0.93
CA LEU A 416 0.66 18.82 -0.85
C LEU A 416 2.06 18.95 -0.24
N LEU A 417 2.87 19.81 -0.86
CA LEU A 417 4.20 20.21 -0.39
C LEU A 417 4.15 21.70 -0.05
N TRP A 418 4.92 22.10 0.97
CA TRP A 418 5.07 23.50 1.36
C TRP A 418 6.54 23.87 1.45
N ALA A 419 6.87 25.10 1.06
CA ALA A 419 8.20 25.66 1.18
C ALA A 419 8.12 26.95 2.00
N ALA A 420 8.75 26.96 3.17
CA ALA A 420 8.80 28.11 4.07
C ALA A 420 10.15 28.13 4.80
N PRO A 421 10.61 29.30 5.28
CA PRO A 421 11.90 29.42 5.96
C PRO A 421 11.94 28.75 7.34
N SER A 422 10.78 28.50 7.96
CA SER A 422 10.68 27.77 9.21
C SER A 422 9.33 27.05 9.33
N ALA A 423 9.21 26.13 10.30
CA ALA A 423 7.96 25.44 10.59
C ALA A 423 6.89 26.42 11.08
N GLU A 424 7.26 27.40 11.91
CA GLU A 424 6.37 28.44 12.43
C GLU A 424 5.83 29.30 11.29
N ALA A 425 6.69 29.71 10.36
CA ALA A 425 6.29 30.48 9.18
C ALA A 425 5.34 29.66 8.29
N MET A 426 5.66 28.39 8.02
CA MET A 426 4.80 27.48 7.27
C MET A 426 3.41 27.38 7.90
N LEU A 427 3.35 27.16 9.21
CA LEU A 427 2.12 27.02 9.97
C LEU A 427 1.35 28.34 10.06
N ALA A 428 2.02 29.48 10.00
CA ALA A 428 1.39 30.79 9.84
C ALA A 428 0.84 31.04 8.41
N GLY A 429 1.01 30.10 7.47
CA GLY A 429 0.56 30.22 6.09
C GLY A 429 1.58 30.86 5.14
N ALA A 430 2.85 30.97 5.54
CA ALA A 430 3.89 31.47 4.65
C ALA A 430 4.28 30.41 3.61
N GLY A 431 4.59 30.89 2.40
CA GLY A 431 5.06 30.07 1.30
C GLY A 431 3.94 29.49 0.43
N PRO A 432 4.22 29.21 -0.87
CA PRO A 432 3.22 28.66 -1.76
C PRO A 432 3.05 27.14 -1.57
N PRO A 433 1.81 26.63 -1.53
CA PRO A 433 1.56 25.20 -1.63
C PRO A 433 1.83 24.69 -3.05
N VAL A 434 2.41 23.50 -3.14
CA VAL A 434 2.61 22.77 -4.40
C VAL A 434 1.87 21.45 -4.34
N LEU A 435 0.98 21.20 -5.28
CA LEU A 435 0.37 19.88 -5.48
C LEU A 435 1.38 18.98 -6.19
N GLY A 436 1.92 17.99 -5.48
CA GLY A 436 2.89 17.03 -6.04
C GLY A 436 2.22 15.94 -6.87
N GLU A 437 1.27 15.22 -6.27
CA GLU A 437 0.49 14.17 -6.94
C GLU A 437 -0.97 14.22 -6.49
N LEU A 438 -1.88 13.73 -7.34
CA LEU A 438 -3.27 13.51 -6.98
C LEU A 438 -3.63 12.05 -7.23
N HIS A 439 -4.11 11.39 -6.18
CA HIS A 439 -4.66 10.04 -6.30
C HIS A 439 -6.20 10.08 -6.24
N PRO A 440 -6.89 10.11 -7.40
CA PRO A 440 -8.34 10.21 -7.45
C PRO A 440 -9.01 8.87 -7.11
N GLY A 441 -10.01 8.90 -6.24
CA GLY A 441 -10.88 7.77 -5.96
C GLY A 441 -10.28 6.73 -5.02
N VAL A 442 -9.25 7.13 -4.28
CA VAL A 442 -8.57 6.33 -3.26
C VAL A 442 -8.38 7.16 -2.00
N THR A 443 -8.07 6.47 -0.92
CA THR A 443 -7.68 7.08 0.35
C THR A 443 -6.57 6.24 0.97
N PRO A 444 -5.53 6.87 1.52
CA PRO A 444 -4.42 6.15 2.13
C PRO A 444 -4.84 5.45 3.44
N PHE A 445 -5.98 5.82 4.02
CA PHE A 445 -6.50 5.23 5.26
C PHE A 445 -7.09 3.81 5.09
N SER A 446 -7.01 3.21 3.90
CA SER A 446 -7.32 1.79 3.70
C SER A 446 -6.07 0.89 3.68
N THR A 447 -4.87 1.48 3.74
CA THR A 447 -3.61 0.74 3.65
C THR A 447 -3.16 0.27 5.03
N LEU A 448 -2.79 -1.00 5.16
CA LEU A 448 -2.36 -1.60 6.43
C LEU A 448 -1.18 -0.84 7.06
N SER A 449 -0.19 -0.44 6.26
CA SER A 449 0.99 0.29 6.73
C SER A 449 0.61 1.60 7.44
N VAL A 450 -0.37 2.32 6.89
CA VAL A 450 -0.90 3.56 7.46
C VAL A 450 -1.71 3.27 8.72
N LEU A 451 -2.66 2.33 8.65
CA LEU A 451 -3.58 2.04 9.76
C LEU A 451 -2.89 1.42 10.97
N ALA A 452 -1.87 0.59 10.76
CA ALA A 452 -1.21 -0.13 11.84
C ALA A 452 -0.44 0.78 12.81
N LEU A 453 -0.03 1.95 12.33
CA LEU A 453 0.73 2.94 13.11
C LEU A 453 -0.05 4.25 13.31
N ALA A 454 -1.35 4.27 13.03
CA ALA A 454 -2.19 5.42 13.32
C ALA A 454 -2.21 5.74 14.84
N PRO A 455 -2.06 7.00 15.25
CA PRO A 455 -2.16 7.41 16.67
C PRO A 455 -3.49 7.01 17.30
N ASP A 456 -4.59 7.22 16.58
CA ASP A 456 -5.92 6.74 16.96
C ASP A 456 -6.59 6.06 15.76
N ARG A 457 -6.34 4.75 15.65
CA ARG A 457 -6.95 3.91 14.63
C ARG A 457 -8.48 3.87 14.73
N ARG A 458 -9.04 3.88 15.95
CA ARG A 458 -10.50 3.77 16.14
C ARG A 458 -11.19 5.04 15.68
N ALA A 459 -10.61 6.22 15.91
CA ALA A 459 -11.13 7.47 15.37
C ALA A 459 -11.15 7.47 13.84
N LEU A 460 -10.08 7.00 13.20
CA LEU A 460 -10.06 6.84 11.74
C LEU A 460 -11.15 5.87 11.26
N GLU A 461 -11.29 4.71 11.89
CA GLU A 461 -12.31 3.71 11.52
C GLU A 461 -13.74 4.24 11.66
N ARG A 462 -14.03 5.13 12.62
CA ARG A 462 -15.36 5.77 12.77
C ARG A 462 -15.70 6.79 11.68
N GLN A 463 -14.70 7.30 10.97
CA GLN A 463 -14.86 8.34 9.96
C GLN A 463 -15.16 7.78 8.56
N TRP A 464 -15.04 6.47 8.39
CA TRP A 464 -15.37 5.70 7.18
C TRP A 464 -16.85 5.35 7.11
#